data_AF-A0A8H7J1B6-F1
#
_entry.id   AF-A0A8H7J1B6-F1
#
_cell.length_a   1.000
_cell.length_b   1.000
_cell.length_c   1.000
_cell.angle_alpha   90.00
_cell.angle_beta   90.00
_cell.angle_gamma   90.00
#
_symmetry.space_group_name_H-M   'P 1'
#
loop_
_entity.id
_entity.type
_entity.pdbx_description
1 polymer ?
#
loop_
_entity_poly.entity_id
_entity_poly.type
_entity_poly.pdbx_seq_one_letter_code
_entity_poly.pdbx_strand_id
1 'polypeptide(L)'
;MADMRLFHHFLVTAYPHLPVGADKIWITVIPSFAHNYEYLIHSILALAASHLDAVSNTGVAEQAIQHRILAVKSLNEALSVPPKSKSEKDARMAAALALAFQSSHLQDGLAEFLTMVRGCNLIASGEVSTCSDLAFNVSPSSSITTAFGEDGHLRQMKDRISTTPQFNCPTHEDLGLAATSLASIEYLNMSPFENMYWSALDTTVQNAYNRPIDAYTSFVALYNIPSRWSHDEFQAFIDPNNSTAQILQAQFIAVQAILTPILYLERVGFEGVNAPTAVMSWIEGIYRNLPHHLKHHVEWPRQVSRYPFMRFLGQRNMNYFDEQAEELELMSL
;
A
#
# COMPACT_ATOMS: atom_id res chain seq x y z
N MET A 1 -29.26 -8.70 -5.43
CA MET A 1 -28.87 -9.64 -4.36
C MET A 1 -27.35 -9.84 -4.32
N ALA A 2 -26.65 -9.85 -5.46
CA ALA A 2 -25.18 -9.92 -5.53
C ALA A 2 -24.49 -8.72 -4.82
N ASP A 3 -24.90 -7.49 -5.09
CA ASP A 3 -24.27 -6.28 -4.51
C ASP A 3 -24.36 -6.25 -2.97
N MET A 4 -25.49 -6.65 -2.39
CA MET A 4 -25.64 -6.71 -0.93
C MET A 4 -24.73 -7.78 -0.30
N ARG A 5 -24.48 -8.89 -1.00
CA ARG A 5 -23.51 -9.90 -0.57
C ARG A 5 -22.08 -9.35 -0.62
N LEU A 6 -21.72 -8.64 -1.70
CA LEU A 6 -20.42 -7.99 -1.83
C LEU A 6 -20.22 -6.90 -0.78
N PHE A 7 -21.24 -6.09 -0.51
CA PHE A 7 -21.20 -5.07 0.52
C PHE A 7 -21.02 -5.69 1.92
N HIS A 8 -21.76 -6.75 2.24
CA HIS A 8 -21.55 -7.50 3.48
C HIS A 8 -20.13 -8.10 3.56
N HIS A 9 -19.64 -8.68 2.46
CA HIS A 9 -18.27 -9.22 2.36
C HIS A 9 -17.22 -8.14 2.66
N PHE A 10 -17.42 -6.92 2.13
CA PHE A 10 -16.58 -5.77 2.46
C PHE A 10 -16.54 -5.48 3.96
N LEU A 11 -17.70 -5.32 4.60
CA LEU A 11 -17.80 -4.91 6.01
C LEU A 11 -17.17 -5.91 6.98
N VAL A 12 -17.21 -7.20 6.64
CA VAL A 12 -16.78 -8.26 7.55
C VAL A 12 -15.35 -8.74 7.24
N THR A 13 -14.91 -8.67 5.99
CA THR A 13 -13.66 -9.35 5.59
C THR A 13 -12.74 -8.55 4.68
N ALA A 14 -13.27 -7.79 3.72
CA ALA A 14 -12.47 -7.23 2.62
C ALA A 14 -12.15 -5.73 2.75
N TYR A 15 -12.46 -5.12 3.90
CA TYR A 15 -12.12 -3.71 4.13
C TYR A 15 -10.60 -3.52 4.24
N PRO A 16 -10.04 -2.39 3.77
CA PRO A 16 -8.61 -2.13 3.86
C PRO A 16 -8.08 -2.05 5.28
N HIS A 17 -6.84 -2.49 5.49
CA HIS A 17 -6.12 -2.37 6.77
C HIS A 17 -5.51 -0.97 7.00
N LEU A 18 -5.58 -0.09 5.99
CA LEU A 18 -5.12 1.30 6.07
C LEU A 18 -6.32 2.26 6.06
N PRO A 19 -6.28 3.38 6.81
CA PRO A 19 -5.15 3.84 7.60
C PRO A 19 -5.02 3.03 8.88
N VAL A 20 -3.78 2.85 9.36
CA VAL A 20 -3.45 1.94 10.46
C VAL A 20 -4.31 2.23 11.68
N GLY A 21 -5.00 1.20 12.19
CA GLY A 21 -5.85 1.21 13.37
C GLY A 21 -7.04 2.17 13.29
N ALA A 22 -7.53 2.42 12.08
CA ALA A 22 -8.73 3.21 11.82
C ALA A 22 -9.87 2.37 11.21
N ASP A 23 -9.91 1.08 11.51
CA ASP A 23 -10.83 0.07 10.97
C ASP A 23 -12.30 0.51 11.05
N LYS A 24 -12.67 1.17 12.16
CA LYS A 24 -14.01 1.72 12.38
C LYS A 24 -14.45 2.68 11.27
N ILE A 25 -13.52 3.39 10.63
CA ILE A 25 -13.83 4.27 9.49
C ILE A 25 -14.43 3.44 8.35
N TRP A 26 -13.84 2.29 8.02
CA TRP A 26 -14.30 1.44 6.93
C TRP A 26 -15.58 0.68 7.20
N ILE A 27 -15.80 0.25 8.44
CA ILE A 27 -16.93 -0.63 8.77
C ILE A 27 -18.13 0.10 9.37
N THR A 28 -17.97 1.35 9.81
CA THR A 28 -19.08 2.15 10.36
C THR A 28 -19.28 3.48 9.62
N VAL A 29 -18.22 4.27 9.43
CA VAL A 29 -18.34 5.64 8.92
C VAL A 29 -18.58 5.68 7.40
N ILE A 30 -17.66 5.13 6.61
CA ILE A 30 -17.77 5.08 5.14
C ILE A 30 -19.09 4.44 4.68
N PRO A 31 -19.53 3.29 5.24
CA PRO A 31 -20.79 2.65 4.87
C PRO A 31 -22.03 3.53 5.10
N SER A 32 -22.02 4.38 6.13
CA SER A 32 -23.18 5.22 6.50
C SER A 32 -23.58 6.22 5.42
N PHE A 33 -22.65 6.61 4.55
CA PHE A 33 -22.90 7.57 3.47
C PHE A 33 -22.49 7.09 2.08
N ALA A 34 -21.94 5.87 1.94
CA ALA A 34 -21.48 5.34 0.66
C ALA A 34 -22.55 5.39 -0.46
N HIS A 35 -23.81 5.16 -0.12
CA HIS A 35 -24.95 5.21 -1.04
C HIS A 35 -25.23 6.60 -1.63
N ASN A 36 -24.69 7.67 -1.03
CA ASN A 36 -24.83 9.03 -1.54
C ASN A 36 -23.84 9.36 -2.66
N TYR A 37 -22.84 8.50 -2.90
CA TYR A 37 -21.76 8.73 -3.84
C TYR A 37 -21.52 7.49 -4.70
N GLU A 38 -21.97 7.52 -5.96
CA GLU A 38 -21.89 6.37 -6.88
C GLU A 38 -20.46 5.82 -7.01
N TYR A 39 -19.46 6.71 -7.09
CA TYR A 39 -18.06 6.30 -7.16
C TYR A 39 -17.61 5.50 -5.93
N LEU A 40 -18.09 5.85 -4.75
CA LEU A 40 -17.67 5.21 -3.50
C LEU A 40 -18.31 3.83 -3.35
N ILE A 41 -19.62 3.72 -3.58
CA ILE A 41 -20.29 2.42 -3.47
C ILE A 41 -19.74 1.43 -4.51
N HIS A 42 -19.48 1.89 -5.74
CA HIS A 42 -18.89 1.03 -6.75
C HIS A 42 -17.43 0.67 -6.44
N SER A 43 -16.62 1.57 -5.87
CA SER A 43 -15.26 1.21 -5.41
C SER A 43 -15.28 0.12 -4.33
N ILE A 44 -16.20 0.21 -3.36
CA ILE A 44 -16.39 -0.78 -2.30
C ILE A 44 -16.75 -2.15 -2.89
N LEU A 45 -17.73 -2.18 -3.81
CA LEU A 45 -18.19 -3.41 -4.44
C LEU A 45 -17.13 -4.02 -5.35
N ALA A 46 -16.36 -3.20 -6.09
CA ALA A 46 -15.26 -3.66 -6.93
C ALA A 46 -14.13 -4.32 -6.11
N LEU A 47 -13.74 -3.69 -5.00
CA LEU A 47 -12.75 -4.25 -4.08
C LEU A 47 -13.28 -5.54 -3.44
N ALA A 48 -14.51 -5.55 -2.95
CA ALA A 48 -15.10 -6.73 -2.33
C ALA A 48 -15.19 -7.90 -3.30
N ALA A 49 -15.59 -7.67 -4.55
CA ALA A 49 -15.64 -8.72 -5.57
C ALA A 49 -14.24 -9.25 -5.91
N SER A 50 -13.25 -8.37 -6.09
CA SER A 50 -11.86 -8.78 -6.38
C SER A 50 -11.27 -9.60 -5.24
N HIS A 51 -11.50 -9.15 -4.00
CA HIS A 51 -11.08 -9.87 -2.81
C HIS A 51 -11.80 -11.23 -2.70
N LEU A 52 -13.12 -11.26 -2.89
CA LEU A 52 -13.90 -12.50 -2.80
C LEU A 52 -13.41 -13.52 -3.84
N ASP A 53 -13.19 -13.09 -5.07
CA ASP A 53 -12.64 -13.94 -6.13
C ASP A 53 -11.25 -14.48 -5.75
N ALA A 54 -10.37 -13.62 -5.23
CA ALA A 54 -9.02 -13.99 -4.82
C ALA A 54 -8.97 -15.02 -3.66
N VAL A 55 -9.92 -14.98 -2.71
CA VAL A 55 -9.92 -15.90 -1.55
C VAL A 55 -10.75 -17.16 -1.75
N SER A 56 -11.68 -17.17 -2.71
CA SER A 56 -12.68 -18.25 -2.84
C SER A 56 -12.86 -18.79 -4.26
N ASN A 57 -12.22 -18.18 -5.26
CA ASN A 57 -12.34 -18.54 -6.68
C ASN A 57 -13.80 -18.70 -7.14
N THR A 58 -14.66 -17.78 -6.68
CA THR A 58 -16.13 -17.84 -6.89
C THR A 58 -16.56 -17.39 -8.28
N GLY A 59 -15.65 -16.89 -9.11
CA GLY A 59 -15.93 -16.48 -10.48
C GLY A 59 -16.63 -15.13 -10.58
N VAL A 60 -16.35 -14.22 -9.65
CA VAL A 60 -16.96 -12.87 -9.60
C VAL A 60 -16.06 -11.79 -10.22
N ALA A 61 -15.00 -12.18 -10.93
CA ALA A 61 -14.07 -11.28 -11.61
C ALA A 61 -14.77 -10.30 -12.58
N GLU A 62 -15.78 -10.74 -13.32
CA GLU A 62 -16.52 -9.87 -14.23
C GLU A 62 -17.27 -8.76 -13.46
N GLN A 63 -17.92 -9.10 -12.35
CA GLN A 63 -18.62 -8.13 -11.49
C GLN A 63 -17.64 -7.11 -10.89
N ALA A 64 -16.44 -7.57 -10.51
CA ALA A 64 -15.38 -6.69 -10.02
C ALA A 64 -14.98 -5.64 -11.08
N ILE A 65 -14.79 -6.07 -12.33
CA ILE A 65 -14.45 -5.17 -13.45
C ILE A 65 -15.60 -4.20 -13.74
N GLN A 66 -16.86 -4.69 -13.78
CA GLN A 66 -18.02 -3.84 -14.03
C GLN A 66 -18.14 -2.71 -13.01
N HIS A 67 -18.05 -3.03 -11.71
CA HIS A 67 -18.08 -2.00 -10.66
C HIS A 67 -16.86 -1.08 -10.73
N ARG A 68 -15.66 -1.58 -11.04
CA ARG A 68 -14.46 -0.74 -11.21
C ARG A 68 -14.66 0.30 -12.32
N ILE A 69 -15.21 -0.08 -13.47
CA ILE A 69 -15.45 0.84 -14.59
C ILE A 69 -16.39 1.97 -14.16
N LEU A 70 -17.50 1.62 -13.49
CA LEU A 70 -18.45 2.61 -12.98
C LEU A 70 -17.82 3.53 -11.92
N ALA A 71 -17.03 2.97 -11.02
CA ALA A 71 -16.33 3.71 -9.98
C ALA A 71 -15.33 4.72 -10.55
N VAL A 72 -14.44 4.28 -11.46
CA VAL A 72 -13.42 5.15 -12.05
C VAL A 72 -14.06 6.27 -12.88
N LYS A 73 -15.09 5.95 -13.67
CA LYS A 73 -15.80 6.96 -14.47
C LYS A 73 -16.41 8.04 -13.58
N SER A 74 -17.22 7.65 -12.60
CA SER A 74 -17.89 8.59 -11.69
C SER A 74 -16.93 9.32 -10.76
N LEU A 75 -15.81 8.69 -10.37
CA LEU A 75 -14.76 9.34 -9.58
C LEU A 75 -14.05 10.43 -10.39
N ASN A 76 -13.70 10.16 -11.65
CA ASN A 76 -13.07 11.15 -12.53
C ASN A 76 -14.00 12.36 -12.76
N GLU A 77 -15.29 12.11 -12.97
CA GLU A 77 -16.30 13.19 -13.06
C GLU A 77 -16.34 14.01 -11.77
N ALA A 78 -16.34 13.37 -10.59
CA ALA A 78 -16.31 14.06 -9.31
C ALA A 78 -15.02 14.87 -9.10
N LEU A 79 -13.86 14.32 -9.45
CA LEU A 79 -12.55 14.97 -9.30
C LEU A 79 -12.35 16.18 -10.23
N SER A 80 -13.16 16.32 -11.28
CA SER A 80 -13.10 17.47 -12.20
C SER A 80 -13.52 18.81 -11.56
N VAL A 81 -14.13 18.77 -10.37
CA VAL A 81 -14.56 19.94 -9.60
C VAL A 81 -14.17 19.81 -8.13
N PRO A 82 -13.97 20.91 -7.39
CA PRO A 82 -13.72 20.84 -5.95
C PRO A 82 -14.82 20.11 -5.18
N PRO A 83 -14.50 19.38 -4.09
CA PRO A 83 -15.52 18.75 -3.25
C PRO A 83 -16.41 19.80 -2.60
N LYS A 84 -17.72 19.57 -2.57
CA LYS A 84 -18.72 20.49 -2.02
C LYS A 84 -18.84 20.42 -0.50
N SER A 85 -18.35 19.33 0.09
CA SER A 85 -18.41 19.09 1.53
C SER A 85 -17.23 18.24 2.01
N LYS A 86 -17.00 18.24 3.33
CA LYS A 86 -16.02 17.35 3.95
C LYS A 86 -16.35 15.88 3.70
N SER A 87 -17.63 15.49 3.79
CA SER A 87 -18.07 14.12 3.53
C SER A 87 -17.81 13.70 2.08
N GLU A 88 -17.95 14.61 1.12
CA GLU A 88 -17.62 14.33 -0.28
C GLU A 88 -16.09 14.15 -0.47
N LYS A 89 -15.29 14.96 0.23
CA LYS A 89 -13.83 14.81 0.26
C LYS A 89 -13.42 13.45 0.85
N ASP A 90 -13.99 13.07 1.99
CA ASP A 90 -13.81 11.76 2.62
C ASP A 90 -14.25 10.63 1.66
N ALA A 91 -15.38 10.80 0.96
CA ALA A 91 -15.87 9.83 -0.01
C ALA A 91 -14.90 9.62 -1.17
N ARG A 92 -14.36 10.70 -1.74
CA ARG A 92 -13.40 10.64 -2.86
C ARG A 92 -12.12 9.95 -2.43
N MET A 93 -11.63 10.25 -1.22
CA MET A 93 -10.45 9.60 -0.68
C MET A 93 -10.67 8.10 -0.43
N ALA A 94 -11.78 7.73 0.20
CA ALA A 94 -12.14 6.33 0.42
C ALA A 94 -12.30 5.55 -0.89
N ALA A 95 -12.89 6.17 -1.91
CA ALA A 95 -13.05 5.57 -3.23
C ALA A 95 -11.71 5.36 -3.93
N ALA A 96 -10.82 6.36 -3.93
CA ALA A 96 -9.49 6.25 -4.52
C ALA A 96 -8.65 5.16 -3.82
N LEU A 97 -8.72 5.10 -2.49
CA LEU A 97 -7.99 4.09 -1.73
C LEU A 97 -8.55 2.68 -1.95
N ALA A 98 -9.87 2.50 -1.94
CA ALA A 98 -10.48 1.22 -2.27
C ALA A 98 -10.09 0.77 -3.69
N LEU A 99 -9.98 1.68 -4.66
CA LEU A 99 -9.48 1.40 -6.00
C LEU A 99 -7.98 1.09 -6.04
N ALA A 100 -7.16 1.69 -5.18
CA ALA A 100 -5.76 1.31 -5.04
C ALA A 100 -5.64 -0.14 -4.56
N PHE A 101 -6.32 -0.50 -3.46
CA PHE A 101 -6.36 -1.88 -2.98
C PHE A 101 -6.92 -2.84 -4.02
N GLN A 102 -7.97 -2.43 -4.75
CA GLN A 102 -8.53 -3.25 -5.81
C GLN A 102 -7.53 -3.46 -6.96
N SER A 103 -6.75 -2.43 -7.32
CA SER A 103 -5.72 -2.53 -8.35
C SER A 103 -4.63 -3.53 -7.99
N SER A 104 -4.35 -3.74 -6.70
CA SER A 104 -3.40 -4.76 -6.22
C SER A 104 -3.81 -6.21 -6.57
N HIS A 105 -5.08 -6.46 -6.92
CA HIS A 105 -5.56 -7.76 -7.39
C HIS A 105 -5.44 -7.94 -8.91
N LEU A 106 -5.04 -6.91 -9.67
CA LEU A 106 -4.93 -6.95 -11.13
C LEU A 106 -3.50 -7.27 -11.57
N GLN A 107 -3.31 -8.11 -12.59
CA GLN A 107 -1.98 -8.51 -13.07
C GLN A 107 -1.19 -7.36 -13.72
N ASP A 108 -1.88 -6.36 -14.25
CA ASP A 108 -1.37 -5.18 -14.92
C ASP A 108 -1.67 -3.89 -14.16
N GLY A 109 -2.10 -3.97 -12.89
CA GLY A 109 -2.63 -2.85 -12.12
C GLY A 109 -1.61 -1.88 -11.51
N LEU A 110 -0.31 -1.97 -11.83
CA LEU A 110 0.74 -1.15 -11.19
C LEU A 110 0.56 0.35 -11.46
N ALA A 111 0.32 0.74 -12.71
CA ALA A 111 0.15 2.14 -13.09
C ALA A 111 -1.11 2.74 -12.46
N GLU A 112 -2.22 1.99 -12.44
CA GLU A 112 -3.45 2.42 -11.78
C GLU A 112 -3.31 2.48 -10.27
N PHE A 113 -2.60 1.52 -9.67
CA PHE A 113 -2.29 1.53 -8.24
C PHE A 113 -1.55 2.82 -7.85
N LEU A 114 -0.46 3.14 -8.54
CA LEU A 114 0.31 4.37 -8.31
C LEU A 114 -0.53 5.63 -8.54
N THR A 115 -1.39 5.62 -9.56
CA THR A 115 -2.30 6.74 -9.88
C THR A 115 -3.31 6.97 -8.77
N MET A 116 -3.92 5.90 -8.25
CA MET A 116 -4.89 5.99 -7.15
C MET A 116 -4.23 6.45 -5.85
N VAL A 117 -3.03 5.94 -5.53
CA VAL A 117 -2.27 6.39 -4.36
C VAL A 117 -1.89 7.87 -4.46
N ARG A 118 -1.42 8.33 -5.63
CA ARG A 118 -1.17 9.75 -5.89
C ARG A 118 -2.43 10.57 -5.69
N GLY A 119 -3.58 10.10 -6.19
CA GLY A 119 -4.88 10.73 -6.00
C GLY A 119 -5.25 10.90 -4.52
N CYS A 120 -5.07 9.86 -3.70
CA CYS A 120 -5.30 9.93 -2.25
C CYS A 120 -4.46 11.04 -1.60
N ASN A 121 -3.17 11.11 -1.95
CA ASN A 121 -2.26 12.11 -1.39
C ASN A 121 -2.61 13.54 -1.82
N LEU A 122 -3.00 13.76 -3.08
CA LEU A 122 -3.47 15.07 -3.55
C LEU A 122 -4.76 15.52 -2.84
N ILE A 123 -5.70 14.60 -2.61
CA ILE A 123 -6.94 14.88 -1.86
C ILE A 123 -6.62 15.24 -0.41
N ALA A 124 -5.67 14.54 0.22
CA ALA A 124 -5.25 14.81 1.59
C ALA A 124 -4.53 16.17 1.72
N SER A 125 -3.63 16.51 0.80
CA SER A 125 -2.78 17.72 0.86
C SER A 125 -3.49 19.04 0.54
N GLY A 126 -4.71 19.03 -0.01
CA GLY A 126 -5.46 20.23 -0.41
C GLY A 126 -5.89 21.19 0.71
N GLU A 127 -5.28 21.13 1.90
CA GLU A 127 -5.63 21.89 3.11
C GLU A 127 -4.48 22.71 3.73
N VAL A 128 -3.37 22.99 3.04
CA VAL A 128 -2.35 23.96 3.54
C VAL A 128 -2.75 25.43 3.26
N SER A 129 -4.03 25.75 3.38
CA SER A 129 -4.51 27.13 3.37
C SER A 129 -5.83 27.21 4.15
N THR A 130 -5.82 28.02 5.21
CA THR A 130 -6.93 28.42 6.08
C THR A 130 -7.43 27.41 7.13
N CYS A 131 -6.63 27.10 8.16
CA CYS A 131 -7.05 27.23 9.57
C CYS A 131 -5.86 26.96 10.51
N SER A 132 -5.04 27.98 10.77
CA SER A 132 -4.25 28.02 12.00
C SER A 132 -5.20 28.47 13.10
N ASP A 133 -5.99 27.55 13.65
CA ASP A 133 -6.59 27.68 14.98
C ASP A 133 -7.26 26.36 15.36
N LEU A 134 -6.61 25.65 16.30
CA LEU A 134 -7.17 24.85 17.40
C LEU A 134 -6.20 23.71 17.77
N ALA A 135 -5.18 24.09 18.52
CA ALA A 135 -4.64 23.20 19.54
C ALA A 135 -5.79 22.81 20.49
N PHE A 136 -5.85 21.54 20.88
CA PHE A 136 -6.86 20.90 21.73
C PHE A 136 -8.20 20.53 21.05
N ASN A 137 -8.19 19.42 20.32
CA ASN A 137 -9.33 18.48 20.32
C ASN A 137 -8.84 17.08 19.94
N VAL A 138 -8.49 16.28 20.95
CA VAL A 138 -8.32 14.83 20.81
C VAL A 138 -9.72 14.22 20.75
N SER A 139 -10.31 14.17 19.56
CA SER A 139 -11.36 13.20 19.24
C SER A 139 -10.73 12.10 18.38
N PRO A 140 -11.09 10.81 18.57
CA PRO A 140 -10.70 9.78 17.62
C PRO A 140 -11.23 10.20 16.24
N SER A 141 -10.33 10.34 15.26
CA SER A 141 -10.66 10.93 13.96
C SER A 141 -11.71 10.10 13.24
N SER A 142 -12.93 10.63 13.11
CA SER A 142 -14.02 10.01 12.35
C SER A 142 -13.90 10.21 10.83
N SER A 143 -12.81 10.81 10.34
CA SER A 143 -12.62 11.20 8.94
C SER A 143 -11.40 10.48 8.36
N ILE A 144 -11.56 9.94 7.15
CA ILE A 144 -10.50 9.18 6.49
C ILE A 144 -9.34 10.09 6.08
N THR A 145 -9.62 11.36 5.73
CA THR A 145 -8.58 12.32 5.36
C THR A 145 -7.67 12.69 6.53
N THR A 146 -8.21 12.79 7.74
CA THR A 146 -7.40 13.07 8.93
C THR A 146 -6.67 11.83 9.45
N ALA A 147 -7.28 10.64 9.31
CA ALA A 147 -6.63 9.38 9.69
C ALA A 147 -5.44 9.03 8.78
N PHE A 148 -5.53 9.37 7.49
CA PHE A 148 -4.42 9.25 6.53
C PHE A 148 -3.44 10.43 6.51
N GLY A 149 -3.80 11.55 7.14
CA GLY A 149 -2.88 12.68 7.29
C GLY A 149 -1.55 12.23 7.92
N GLU A 150 -0.49 12.99 7.65
CA GLU A 150 0.90 12.62 7.97
C GLU A 150 1.08 12.17 9.43
N ASP A 151 0.28 12.68 10.38
CA ASP A 151 0.43 12.36 11.80
C ASP A 151 -0.39 11.15 12.30
N GLY A 152 -1.42 10.70 11.57
CA GLY A 152 -2.39 9.72 12.09
C GLY A 152 -1.83 8.30 12.11
N HIS A 153 -1.61 7.74 10.93
CA HIS A 153 -1.13 6.36 10.78
C HIS A 153 0.33 6.21 11.24
N LEU A 154 1.20 7.21 11.00
CA LEU A 154 2.60 7.19 11.45
C LEU A 154 2.70 7.13 12.97
N ARG A 155 1.83 7.87 13.69
CA ARG A 155 1.79 7.84 15.16
C ARG A 155 1.38 6.46 15.67
N GLN A 156 0.38 5.83 15.06
CA GLN A 156 -0.01 4.47 15.44
C GLN A 156 1.13 3.47 15.20
N MET A 157 1.81 3.56 14.06
CA MET A 157 2.94 2.66 13.77
C MET A 157 4.13 2.90 14.68
N LYS A 158 4.43 4.15 15.02
CA LYS A 158 5.45 4.48 16.02
C LYS A 158 5.13 3.86 17.37
N ASP A 159 3.89 3.98 17.83
CA ASP A 159 3.43 3.37 19.08
C ASP A 159 3.55 1.84 19.05
N ARG A 160 3.08 1.19 17.98
CA ARG A 160 3.18 -0.27 17.80
C ARG A 160 4.63 -0.76 17.76
N ILE A 161 5.52 -0.07 17.05
CA ILE A 161 6.95 -0.42 17.01
C ILE A 161 7.60 -0.24 18.39
N SER A 162 7.23 0.81 19.15
CA SER A 162 7.79 1.07 20.48
C SER A 162 7.24 0.15 21.58
N THR A 163 6.00 -0.31 21.44
CA THR A 163 5.31 -1.12 22.48
C THR A 163 5.35 -2.62 22.20
N THR A 164 5.76 -3.06 21.01
CA THR A 164 5.91 -4.48 20.68
C THR A 164 7.32 -4.95 21.05
N PRO A 165 7.51 -5.68 22.17
CA PRO A 165 8.83 -5.97 22.71
C PRO A 165 9.69 -6.89 21.81
N GLN A 166 9.07 -7.65 20.91
CA GLN A 166 9.74 -8.60 20.02
C GLN A 166 8.98 -8.75 18.69
N PHE A 167 8.97 -7.71 17.86
CA PHE A 167 8.57 -7.87 16.46
C PHE A 167 9.76 -8.31 15.62
N ASN A 168 9.50 -9.04 14.53
CA ASN A 168 10.56 -9.48 13.65
C ASN A 168 11.13 -8.29 12.87
N CYS A 169 12.43 -8.32 12.59
CA CYS A 169 13.09 -7.33 11.75
C CYS A 169 13.47 -7.94 10.39
N PRO A 170 13.63 -7.12 9.33
CA PRO A 170 14.25 -7.54 8.10
C PRO A 170 15.64 -8.14 8.37
N THR A 171 16.00 -9.19 7.63
CA THR A 171 17.30 -9.85 7.83
C THR A 171 18.42 -8.99 7.26
N HIS A 172 19.60 -8.98 7.91
CA HIS A 172 20.76 -8.26 7.39
C HIS A 172 21.19 -8.75 6.00
N GLU A 173 20.97 -10.04 5.69
CA GLU A 173 21.23 -10.62 4.38
C GLU A 173 20.32 -9.99 3.31
N ASP A 174 19.01 -9.98 3.53
CA ASP A 174 18.05 -9.43 2.56
C ASP A 174 18.25 -7.91 2.38
N LEU A 175 18.56 -7.18 3.46
CA LEU A 175 18.92 -5.76 3.40
C LEU A 175 20.22 -5.52 2.63
N GLY A 176 21.24 -6.37 2.81
CA GLY A 176 22.50 -6.27 2.08
C GLY A 176 22.32 -6.51 0.57
N LEU A 177 21.45 -7.46 0.20
CA LEU A 177 21.08 -7.69 -1.19
C LEU A 177 20.32 -6.49 -1.79
N ALA A 178 19.39 -5.91 -1.03
CA ALA A 178 18.67 -4.71 -1.43
C ALA A 178 19.61 -3.51 -1.66
N ALA A 179 20.51 -3.25 -0.72
CA ALA A 179 21.50 -2.17 -0.81
C ALA A 179 22.43 -2.37 -2.02
N THR A 180 22.89 -3.60 -2.26
CA THR A 180 23.72 -3.93 -3.43
C THR A 180 22.96 -3.69 -4.74
N SER A 181 21.69 -4.10 -4.79
CA SER A 181 20.81 -3.89 -5.95
C SER A 181 20.60 -2.39 -6.23
N LEU A 182 20.31 -1.59 -5.20
CA LEU A 182 20.13 -0.14 -5.33
C LEU A 182 21.41 0.60 -5.73
N ALA A 183 22.56 0.21 -5.17
CA ALA A 183 23.86 0.76 -5.56
C ALA A 183 24.18 0.46 -7.04
N SER A 184 23.75 -0.69 -7.56
CA SER A 184 23.99 -1.06 -8.97
C SER A 184 23.26 -0.16 -9.97
N ILE A 185 22.20 0.54 -9.53
CA ILE A 185 21.40 1.43 -10.38
C ILE A 185 21.67 2.91 -10.15
N GLU A 186 22.52 3.28 -9.17
CA GLU A 186 22.87 4.68 -8.82
C GLU A 186 23.32 5.49 -10.05
N TYR A 187 24.05 4.86 -10.96
CA TYR A 187 24.66 5.51 -12.13
C TYR A 187 23.82 5.42 -13.41
N LEU A 188 22.57 4.94 -13.32
CA LEU A 188 21.65 5.04 -14.46
C LEU A 188 21.43 6.51 -14.82
N ASN A 189 21.20 6.79 -16.10
CA ASN A 189 20.87 8.13 -16.56
C ASN A 189 19.45 8.49 -16.10
N MET A 190 19.33 8.96 -14.86
CA MET A 190 18.08 9.34 -14.22
C MET A 190 17.81 10.83 -14.36
N SER A 191 16.55 11.17 -14.55
CA SER A 191 16.05 12.54 -14.36
C SER A 191 16.09 12.96 -12.88
N PRO A 192 15.89 14.26 -12.55
CA PRO A 192 15.92 14.72 -11.17
C PRO A 192 14.88 14.05 -10.26
N PHE A 193 13.66 13.82 -10.75
CA PHE A 193 12.60 13.20 -9.95
C PHE A 193 12.85 11.70 -9.71
N GLU A 194 13.45 10.99 -10.68
CA GLU A 194 13.88 9.60 -10.55
C GLU A 194 15.02 9.47 -9.55
N ASN A 195 16.03 10.36 -9.60
CA ASN A 195 17.11 10.41 -8.61
C ASN A 195 16.58 10.63 -7.19
N MET A 196 15.61 11.53 -7.03
CA MET A 196 14.97 11.77 -5.73
C MET A 196 14.25 10.51 -5.22
N TYR A 197 13.55 9.79 -6.09
CA TYR A 197 12.87 8.54 -5.74
C TYR A 197 13.87 7.43 -5.39
N TRP A 198 14.95 7.29 -6.15
CA TRP A 198 16.05 6.37 -5.85
C TRP A 198 16.69 6.66 -4.49
N SER A 199 17.00 7.92 -4.20
CA SER A 199 17.61 8.32 -2.92
C SER A 199 16.68 8.03 -1.73
N ALA A 200 15.37 8.17 -1.91
CA ALA A 200 14.39 7.78 -0.91
C ALA A 200 14.36 6.25 -0.70
N LEU A 201 14.46 5.45 -1.76
CA LEU A 201 14.55 3.99 -1.66
C LEU A 201 15.80 3.56 -0.89
N ASP A 202 16.96 4.12 -1.22
CA ASP A 202 18.20 3.83 -0.50
C ASP A 202 18.09 4.22 0.97
N THR A 203 17.60 5.42 1.27
CA THR A 203 17.36 5.88 2.65
C THR A 203 16.46 4.91 3.43
N THR A 204 15.41 4.39 2.81
CA THR A 204 14.52 3.39 3.42
C THR A 204 15.26 2.10 3.77
N VAL A 205 16.08 1.57 2.86
CA VAL A 205 16.89 0.38 3.12
C VAL A 205 17.93 0.63 4.20
N GLN A 206 18.64 1.77 4.18
CA GLN A 206 19.63 2.11 5.20
C GLN A 206 19.01 2.22 6.60
N ASN A 207 17.84 2.85 6.73
CA ASN A 207 17.14 2.96 8.00
C ASN A 207 16.66 1.59 8.52
N ALA A 208 16.31 0.65 7.62
CA ALA A 208 15.77 -0.64 8.00
C ALA A 208 16.73 -1.54 8.79
N TYR A 209 18.05 -1.26 8.75
CA TYR A 209 19.05 -2.01 9.52
C TYR A 209 18.89 -1.87 11.04
N ASN A 210 18.54 -0.69 11.54
CA ASN A 210 18.56 -0.42 12.99
C ASN A 210 17.56 0.64 13.45
N ARG A 211 16.83 1.28 12.54
CA ARG A 211 15.90 2.38 12.81
C ARG A 211 14.52 2.07 12.22
N PRO A 212 13.76 1.10 12.77
CA PRO A 212 12.51 0.63 12.19
C PRO A 212 11.43 1.72 12.05
N ILE A 213 11.39 2.69 12.96
CA ILE A 213 10.48 3.85 12.86
C ILE A 213 10.85 4.73 11.66
N ASP A 214 12.14 5.01 11.47
CA ASP A 214 12.61 5.84 10.35
C ASP A 214 12.51 5.07 9.02
N ALA A 215 12.69 3.75 9.05
CA ALA A 215 12.49 2.87 7.91
C ALA A 215 11.02 2.91 7.45
N TYR A 216 10.07 2.77 8.38
CA TYR A 216 8.66 2.90 8.07
C TYR A 216 8.29 4.29 7.57
N THR A 217 8.80 5.34 8.23
CA THR A 217 8.52 6.74 7.87
C THR A 217 9.01 7.06 6.44
N SER A 218 10.24 6.65 6.11
CA SER A 218 10.80 6.82 4.77
C SER A 218 10.09 5.94 3.74
N PHE A 219 9.66 4.73 4.11
CA PHE A 219 8.86 3.87 3.25
C PHE A 219 7.50 4.51 2.90
N VAL A 220 6.79 5.06 3.87
CA VAL A 220 5.54 5.82 3.63
C VAL A 220 5.81 7.02 2.70
N ALA A 221 6.96 7.69 2.85
CA ALA A 221 7.32 8.81 1.97
C ALA A 221 7.44 8.38 0.49
N LEU A 222 7.82 7.14 0.18
CA LEU A 222 7.87 6.63 -1.20
C LEU A 222 6.51 6.64 -1.89
N TYR A 223 5.41 6.48 -1.14
CA TYR A 223 4.05 6.62 -1.66
C TYR A 223 3.63 8.08 -1.85
N ASN A 224 4.24 8.99 -1.09
CA ASN A 224 3.87 10.41 -1.05
C ASN A 224 4.68 11.25 -2.04
N ILE A 225 5.94 10.89 -2.33
CA ILE A 225 6.79 11.63 -3.27
C ILE A 225 6.10 11.90 -4.61
N PRO A 226 5.41 10.92 -5.25
CA PRO A 226 4.76 11.15 -6.55
C PRO A 226 3.65 12.21 -6.56
N SER A 227 3.05 12.55 -5.41
CA SER A 227 2.05 13.62 -5.34
C SER A 227 2.67 15.01 -5.44
N ARG A 228 3.98 15.14 -5.21
CA ARG A 228 4.73 16.41 -5.31
C ARG A 228 5.26 16.67 -6.72
N TRP A 229 5.22 15.67 -7.58
CA TRP A 229 5.63 15.78 -8.98
C TRP A 229 4.57 16.49 -9.82
N SER A 230 5.02 17.15 -10.88
CA SER A 230 4.17 17.63 -11.96
C SER A 230 3.37 16.49 -12.61
N HIS A 231 2.38 16.84 -13.43
CA HIS A 231 1.65 15.83 -14.18
C HIS A 231 2.58 15.02 -15.09
N ASP A 232 3.45 15.70 -15.85
CA ASP A 232 4.33 15.07 -16.84
C ASP A 232 5.39 14.17 -16.19
N GLU A 233 6.00 14.58 -15.08
CA GLU A 233 6.94 13.75 -14.32
C GLU A 233 6.27 12.47 -13.83
N PHE A 234 5.05 12.56 -13.30
CA PHE A 234 4.31 11.38 -12.87
C PHE A 234 3.92 10.47 -14.04
N GLN A 235 3.47 11.04 -15.17
CA GLN A 235 3.19 10.25 -16.38
C GLN A 235 4.44 9.54 -16.88
N ALA A 236 5.59 10.23 -16.90
CA ALA A 236 6.88 9.65 -17.25
C ALA A 236 7.31 8.55 -16.27
N PHE A 237 6.97 8.66 -14.98
CA PHE A 237 7.25 7.61 -14.00
C PHE A 237 6.45 6.35 -14.30
N ILE A 238 5.15 6.45 -14.57
CA ILE A 238 4.29 5.28 -14.82
C ILE A 238 4.35 4.76 -16.27
N ASP A 239 5.05 5.43 -17.18
CA ASP A 239 5.20 5.00 -18.57
C ASP A 239 5.94 3.66 -18.67
N PRO A 240 5.35 2.61 -19.28
CA PRO A 240 6.01 1.33 -19.47
C PRO A 240 7.26 1.39 -20.36
N ASN A 241 7.43 2.45 -21.15
CA ASN A 241 8.60 2.65 -22.00
C ASN A 241 9.76 3.35 -21.28
N ASN A 242 9.51 3.97 -20.12
CA ASN A 242 10.57 4.54 -19.29
C ASN A 242 11.27 3.44 -18.50
N SER A 243 12.33 2.87 -19.08
CA SER A 243 13.07 1.77 -18.47
C SER A 243 13.63 2.11 -17.08
N THR A 244 14.08 3.34 -16.85
CA THR A 244 14.60 3.79 -15.55
C THR A 244 13.50 3.76 -14.49
N ALA A 245 12.35 4.35 -14.78
CA ALA A 245 11.22 4.34 -13.86
C ALA A 245 10.68 2.93 -13.60
N GLN A 246 10.61 2.08 -14.63
CA GLN A 246 10.23 0.66 -14.47
C GLN A 246 11.20 -0.09 -13.54
N ILE A 247 12.51 0.14 -13.65
CA ILE A 247 13.50 -0.43 -12.72
C ILE A 247 13.24 0.06 -11.30
N LEU A 248 13.04 1.36 -11.08
CA LEU A 248 12.76 1.93 -9.76
C LEU A 248 11.48 1.37 -9.14
N GLN A 249 10.42 1.16 -9.93
CA GLN A 249 9.19 0.53 -9.47
C GLN A 249 9.39 -0.92 -9.05
N ALA A 250 10.20 -1.70 -9.78
CA ALA A 250 10.54 -3.07 -9.38
C ALA A 250 11.32 -3.10 -8.07
N GLN A 251 12.30 -2.19 -7.89
CA GLN A 251 13.03 -2.04 -6.64
C GLN A 251 12.09 -1.69 -5.49
N PHE A 252 11.18 -0.74 -5.70
CA PHE A 252 10.16 -0.36 -4.71
C PHE A 252 9.31 -1.55 -4.23
N ILE A 253 8.80 -2.36 -5.16
CA ILE A 253 7.99 -3.54 -4.81
C ILE A 253 8.81 -4.56 -4.00
N ALA A 254 10.07 -4.79 -4.39
CA ALA A 254 10.95 -5.72 -3.69
C ALA A 254 11.35 -5.21 -2.30
N VAL A 255 11.63 -3.91 -2.16
CA VAL A 255 11.90 -3.25 -0.87
C VAL A 255 10.68 -3.34 0.04
N GLN A 256 9.47 -3.13 -0.48
CA GLN A 256 8.25 -3.36 0.30
C GLN A 256 8.17 -4.80 0.83
N ALA A 257 8.50 -5.79 0.00
CA ALA A 257 8.43 -7.19 0.39
C ALA A 257 9.39 -7.52 1.54
N ILE A 258 10.64 -7.07 1.48
CA ILE A 258 11.62 -7.31 2.56
C ILE A 258 11.28 -6.54 3.84
N LEU A 259 10.55 -5.43 3.75
CA LEU A 259 10.07 -4.67 4.91
C LEU A 259 8.84 -5.27 5.58
N THR A 260 8.27 -6.36 5.05
CA THR A 260 7.12 -7.07 5.65
C THR A 260 7.22 -7.29 7.17
N PRO A 261 8.38 -7.61 7.78
CA PRO A 261 8.47 -7.76 9.24
C PRO A 261 8.03 -6.51 10.01
N ILE A 262 8.30 -5.32 9.48
CA ILE A 262 7.83 -4.03 10.01
C ILE A 262 6.38 -3.77 9.58
N LEU A 263 6.07 -3.97 8.29
CA LEU A 263 4.73 -3.67 7.74
C LEU A 263 3.62 -4.57 8.31
N TYR A 264 3.96 -5.75 8.82
CA TYR A 264 3.00 -6.62 9.51
C TYR A 264 2.37 -5.93 10.72
N LEU A 265 3.09 -4.96 11.33
CA LEU A 265 2.56 -4.18 12.44
C LEU A 265 1.38 -3.29 12.04
N GLU A 266 1.19 -2.97 10.75
CA GLU A 266 0.00 -2.25 10.28
C GLU A 266 -1.29 -3.03 10.57
N ARG A 267 -1.20 -4.36 10.68
CA ARG A 267 -2.32 -5.28 10.85
C ARG A 267 -2.57 -5.71 12.29
N VAL A 268 -1.82 -5.19 13.26
CA VAL A 268 -2.08 -5.47 14.68
C VAL A 268 -3.49 -4.98 15.03
N GLY A 269 -4.35 -5.91 15.47
CA GLY A 269 -5.76 -5.64 15.79
C GLY A 269 -6.70 -5.53 14.58
N PHE A 270 -6.21 -5.78 13.36
CA PHE A 270 -7.05 -5.84 12.15
C PHE A 270 -7.73 -7.21 12.05
N GLU A 271 -9.05 -7.22 11.84
CA GLU A 271 -9.86 -8.45 11.83
C GLU A 271 -10.23 -8.93 10.41
N GLY A 272 -9.89 -8.16 9.37
CA GLY A 272 -10.15 -8.53 7.98
C GLY A 272 -9.25 -9.68 7.48
N VAL A 273 -9.59 -10.22 6.31
CA VAL A 273 -8.86 -11.35 5.70
C VAL A 273 -7.81 -10.82 4.73
N ASN A 274 -6.63 -11.45 4.73
CA ASN A 274 -5.60 -11.15 3.75
C ASN A 274 -5.85 -11.93 2.46
N ALA A 275 -6.33 -11.26 1.43
CA ALA A 275 -6.45 -11.84 0.10
C ALA A 275 -5.09 -11.87 -0.63
N PRO A 276 -4.81 -12.93 -1.43
CA PRO A 276 -3.69 -12.92 -2.36
C PRO A 276 -3.74 -11.72 -3.31
N THR A 277 -2.59 -11.11 -3.57
CA THR A 277 -2.44 -9.97 -4.48
C THR A 277 -1.55 -10.32 -5.67
N ALA A 278 -1.66 -9.55 -6.74
CA ALA A 278 -0.84 -9.64 -7.94
C ALA A 278 0.44 -8.79 -7.86
N VAL A 279 0.68 -8.06 -6.77
CA VAL A 279 1.76 -7.07 -6.63
C VAL A 279 3.14 -7.64 -7.00
N MET A 280 3.46 -8.84 -6.51
CA MET A 280 4.76 -9.49 -6.83
C MET A 280 4.87 -9.90 -8.30
N SER A 281 3.75 -10.16 -8.99
CA SER A 281 3.73 -10.53 -10.40
C SER A 281 4.07 -9.35 -11.33
N TRP A 282 3.87 -8.11 -10.86
CA TRP A 282 4.20 -6.90 -11.62
C TRP A 282 5.70 -6.81 -11.93
N ILE A 283 6.56 -7.30 -11.04
CA ILE A 283 8.01 -7.36 -11.26
C ILE A 283 8.34 -8.21 -12.51
N GLU A 284 7.63 -9.31 -12.74
CA GLU A 284 7.84 -10.15 -13.92
C GLU A 284 7.36 -9.43 -15.20
N GLY A 285 6.28 -8.65 -15.12
CA GLY A 285 5.83 -7.78 -16.21
C GLY A 285 6.89 -6.74 -16.59
N ILE A 286 7.44 -6.04 -15.60
CA ILE A 286 8.54 -5.08 -15.76
C ILE A 286 9.75 -5.76 -16.44
N TYR A 287 10.19 -6.90 -15.91
CA TYR A 287 11.35 -7.63 -16.43
C TYR A 287 11.18 -8.05 -17.91
N ARG A 288 9.95 -8.41 -18.31
CA ARG A 288 9.65 -8.79 -19.69
C ARG A 288 9.76 -7.61 -20.65
N ASN A 289 9.28 -6.44 -20.21
CA ASN A 289 9.24 -5.22 -21.02
C ASN A 289 10.59 -4.51 -21.14
N LEU A 290 11.52 -4.73 -20.21
CA LEU A 290 12.83 -4.08 -20.22
C LEU A 290 13.73 -4.53 -21.40
N PRO A 291 14.53 -3.61 -21.99
CA PRO A 291 15.60 -3.96 -22.90
C PRO A 291 16.59 -4.95 -22.28
N HIS A 292 17.09 -5.90 -23.08
CA HIS A 292 17.95 -6.99 -22.59
C HIS A 292 19.15 -6.50 -21.75
N HIS A 293 19.78 -5.41 -22.15
CA HIS A 293 20.95 -4.86 -21.46
C HIS A 293 20.62 -4.27 -20.08
N LEU A 294 19.36 -3.95 -19.77
CA LEU A 294 18.93 -3.40 -18.48
C LEU A 294 18.32 -4.46 -17.54
N LYS A 295 18.01 -5.67 -18.03
CA LYS A 295 17.33 -6.70 -17.23
C LYS A 295 18.07 -7.10 -15.97
N HIS A 296 19.40 -7.04 -15.99
CA HIS A 296 20.23 -7.37 -14.84
C HIS A 296 19.95 -6.49 -13.60
N HIS A 297 19.49 -5.26 -13.80
CA HIS A 297 19.09 -4.36 -12.71
C HIS A 297 17.78 -4.76 -12.01
N VAL A 298 17.01 -5.71 -12.58
CA VAL A 298 15.75 -6.20 -12.01
C VAL A 298 15.86 -7.68 -11.59
N GLU A 299 17.06 -8.27 -11.63
CA GLU A 299 17.23 -9.67 -11.23
C GLU A 299 17.01 -9.88 -9.73
N TRP A 300 17.49 -8.99 -8.86
CA TRP A 300 17.21 -9.06 -7.43
C TRP A 300 15.71 -8.92 -7.12
N PRO A 301 14.99 -7.89 -7.61
CA PRO A 301 13.54 -7.82 -7.43
C PRO A 301 12.81 -9.09 -7.90
N ARG A 302 13.25 -9.68 -9.01
CA ARG A 302 12.66 -10.90 -9.56
C ARG A 302 12.93 -12.14 -8.72
N GLN A 303 14.05 -12.19 -8.00
CA GLN A 303 14.30 -13.25 -7.02
C GLN A 303 13.38 -13.07 -5.81
N VAL A 304 13.25 -11.84 -5.30
CA VAL A 304 12.38 -11.49 -4.18
C VAL A 304 10.93 -11.89 -4.47
N SER A 305 10.41 -11.65 -5.68
CA SER A 305 9.03 -12.01 -6.04
C SER A 305 8.72 -13.51 -5.98
N ARG A 306 9.75 -14.36 -5.87
CA ARG A 306 9.65 -15.82 -5.80
C ARG A 306 9.91 -16.37 -4.40
N TYR A 307 10.21 -15.52 -3.43
CA TYR A 307 10.46 -15.97 -2.06
C TYR A 307 9.19 -16.59 -1.46
N PRO A 308 9.33 -17.68 -0.67
CA PRO A 308 8.22 -18.17 0.12
C PRO A 308 7.83 -17.10 1.15
N PHE A 309 6.52 -16.96 1.42
CA PHE A 309 6.01 -15.95 2.35
C PHE A 309 6.73 -15.96 3.70
N MET A 310 7.10 -17.14 4.21
CA MET A 310 7.85 -17.30 5.46
C MET A 310 9.17 -16.52 5.51
N ARG A 311 9.84 -16.31 4.36
CA ARG A 311 11.10 -15.53 4.30
C ARG A 311 10.86 -14.05 4.60
N PHE A 312 9.67 -13.53 4.30
CA PHE A 312 9.28 -12.15 4.61
C PHE A 312 8.89 -11.94 6.07
N LEU A 313 8.84 -12.99 6.88
CA LEU A 313 8.53 -12.84 8.30
C LEU A 313 9.71 -12.32 9.11
N GLY A 314 10.94 -12.29 8.57
CA GLY A 314 12.11 -11.72 9.23
C GLY A 314 12.76 -12.66 10.27
N GLN A 315 13.79 -12.16 10.95
CA GLN A 315 14.49 -12.91 12.01
C GLN A 315 13.76 -12.77 13.35
N ARG A 316 13.57 -13.88 14.07
CA ARG A 316 13.21 -13.87 15.50
C ARG A 316 14.47 -13.58 16.32
N ASN A 317 14.40 -12.66 17.28
CA ASN A 317 15.45 -12.52 18.28
C ASN A 317 15.55 -13.84 19.08
N MET A 318 16.69 -14.53 18.96
CA MET A 318 16.96 -15.89 19.44
C MET A 318 17.10 -16.00 20.97
N ASN A 319 16.08 -15.59 21.74
CA ASN A 319 16.07 -15.81 23.20
C ASN A 319 14.75 -16.43 23.71
N TYR A 320 13.80 -16.82 22.84
CA TYR A 320 12.45 -17.19 23.28
C TYR A 320 11.98 -18.60 22.90
N PHE A 321 12.72 -19.39 22.11
CA PHE A 321 12.26 -20.75 21.81
C PHE A 321 13.11 -21.95 22.20
N ASP A 322 13.64 -21.87 23.42
CA ASP A 322 13.69 -23.06 24.27
C ASP A 322 12.29 -23.40 24.88
N GLU A 323 11.38 -22.45 25.12
CA GLU A 323 10.10 -22.75 25.80
C GLU A 323 8.96 -23.18 24.86
N GLN A 324 8.85 -22.63 23.64
CA GLN A 324 7.77 -23.00 22.70
C GLN A 324 8.01 -24.30 21.91
N ALA A 325 9.26 -24.80 21.88
CA ALA A 325 9.55 -26.09 21.27
C ALA A 325 9.02 -27.24 22.15
N GLU A 326 9.08 -27.10 23.48
CA GLU A 326 8.52 -28.08 24.42
C GLU A 326 6.98 -28.16 24.36
N GLU A 327 6.28 -27.03 24.18
CA GLU A 327 4.81 -27.00 24.07
C GLU A 327 4.28 -27.62 22.76
N LEU A 328 5.04 -27.55 21.66
CA LEU A 328 4.64 -28.13 20.38
C LEU A 328 4.86 -29.65 20.32
N GLU A 329 5.84 -30.20 21.03
CA GLU A 329 5.98 -31.66 21.18
C GLU A 329 4.87 -32.26 22.06
N LEU A 330 4.44 -31.55 23.10
CA LEU A 330 3.35 -31.98 24.00
C LEU A 330 1.96 -32.02 23.33
N MET A 331 1.73 -31.24 22.27
CA MET A 331 0.48 -31.25 21.52
C MET A 331 0.45 -32.28 20.36
N SER A 332 1.47 -33.14 20.28
CA SER A 332 1.57 -34.20 19.26
C SER A 332 1.32 -35.63 19.81
N LEU A 333 0.75 -35.74 21.02
CA LEU A 333 0.23 -36.98 21.63
C LEU A 333 -1.28 -36.89 21.87
#